data_AF-A0A380DSA3-F1
#
_entry.id   AF-A0A380DSA3-F1
#
_cell.length_a   1.000
_cell.length_b   1.000
_cell.length_c   1.000
_cell.angle_alpha   90.00
_cell.angle_beta   90.00
_cell.angle_gamma   90.00
#
_symmetry.space_group_name_H-M   'P 1'
#
loop_
_entity.id
_entity.type
_entity.pdbx_description
1 polymer ?
#
loop_
_entity_poly.entity_id
_entity_poly.type
_entity_poly.pdbx_seq_one_letter_code
_entity_poly.pdbx_strand_id
1 'polypeptide(L)'
;MLHDILRNKFGFESFKPGQQEIIESIMSQQHTLGILPTGSGKSLCYQIPTYLSGKPTLIISPLISLMDDQVMQLKINGEKRCNMYPLWYG
;
A
#
# COMPACT_ATOMS: atom_id res chain seq x y z
N MET A 1 -8.23 1.86 -15.71
CA MET A 1 -6.95 1.38 -15.12
C MET A 1 -7.01 1.26 -13.60
N LEU A 2 -7.24 2.34 -12.85
CA LEU A 2 -7.31 2.29 -11.37
C LEU A 2 -8.44 1.40 -10.83
N HIS A 3 -9.65 1.53 -11.38
CA HIS A 3 -10.77 0.66 -11.02
C HIS A 3 -10.54 -0.79 -11.45
N ASP A 4 -9.84 -1.02 -12.57
CA ASP A 4 -9.55 -2.37 -13.06
C ASP A 4 -8.59 -3.10 -12.13
N ILE A 5 -7.51 -2.45 -11.69
CA ILE A 5 -6.59 -3.06 -10.72
C ILE A 5 -7.28 -3.26 -9.37
N LEU A 6 -8.10 -2.31 -8.93
CA LEU A 6 -8.87 -2.41 -7.69
C LEU A 6 -9.76 -3.67 -7.70
N ARG A 7 -10.50 -3.88 -8.79
CA ARG A 7 -11.40 -5.03 -8.94
C ARG A 7 -10.62 -6.33 -9.14
N ASN A 8 -9.71 -6.37 -10.10
CA ASN A 8 -9.09 -7.63 -10.54
C ASN A 8 -8.02 -8.14 -9.57
N LYS A 9 -7.32 -7.24 -8.87
CA LYS A 9 -6.24 -7.61 -7.95
C LYS A 9 -6.64 -7.58 -6.48
N PHE A 10 -7.50 -6.64 -6.10
CA PHE A 10 -7.90 -6.46 -4.70
C PHE A 10 -9.34 -6.89 -4.40
N GLY A 11 -10.15 -7.20 -5.42
CA GLY A 11 -11.52 -7.68 -5.24
C GLY A 11 -12.51 -6.63 -4.73
N PHE A 12 -12.17 -5.33 -4.79
CA PHE A 12 -13.06 -4.26 -4.35
C PHE A 12 -13.79 -3.62 -5.55
N GLU A 13 -15.04 -3.24 -5.35
CA GLU A 13 -15.87 -2.62 -6.40
C GLU A 13 -15.65 -1.10 -6.52
N SER A 14 -15.32 -0.44 -5.40
CA SER A 14 -15.15 1.01 -5.34
C SER A 14 -14.10 1.43 -4.32
N PHE A 15 -13.51 2.60 -4.54
CA PHE A 15 -12.62 3.23 -3.58
C PHE A 15 -13.42 3.79 -2.40
N LYS A 16 -12.85 3.69 -1.19
CA LYS A 16 -13.34 4.46 -0.05
C LYS A 16 -12.97 5.95 -0.21
N PRO A 17 -13.70 6.87 0.45
CA PRO A 17 -13.43 8.30 0.35
C PRO A 17 -11.95 8.65 0.59
N GLY A 18 -11.37 9.48 -0.29
CA GLY A 18 -9.99 9.95 -0.20
C GLY A 18 -8.94 8.99 -0.77
N GLN A 19 -9.26 7.71 -1.00
CA GLN A 19 -8.27 6.75 -1.50
C GLN A 19 -7.84 7.07 -2.93
N GLN A 20 -8.80 7.32 -3.81
CA GLN A 20 -8.54 7.55 -5.23
C GLN A 20 -7.71 8.82 -5.43
N GLU A 21 -8.06 9.90 -4.73
CA GLU A 21 -7.39 11.19 -4.78
C GLU A 21 -5.93 11.08 -4.30
N ILE A 22 -5.68 10.32 -3.24
CA ILE A 22 -4.31 10.04 -2.76
C ILE A 22 -3.53 9.24 -3.81
N ILE A 23 -4.13 8.20 -4.38
CA ILE A 23 -3.46 7.35 -5.39
C ILE A 23 -3.11 8.16 -6.63
N GLU A 24 -4.03 8.97 -7.14
CA GLU A 24 -3.83 9.83 -8.30
C GLU A 24 -2.74 10.88 -8.05
N SER A 25 -2.71 11.46 -6.85
CA SER A 25 -1.65 12.39 -6.42
C SER A 25 -0.27 11.73 -6.44
N ILE A 26 -0.15 10.52 -5.87
CA ILE A 26 1.11 9.75 -5.87
C ILE A 26 1.53 9.36 -7.29
N MET A 27 0.59 8.88 -8.12
CA MET A 27 0.85 8.52 -9.52
C MET A 27 1.29 9.73 -10.36
N SER A 28 0.87 10.93 -9.98
CA SER A 28 1.30 12.21 -10.57
C SER A 28 2.63 12.73 -9.99
N GLN A 29 3.35 11.88 -9.24
CA GLN A 29 4.64 12.17 -8.63
C GLN A 29 4.62 13.36 -7.68
N GLN A 30 3.48 13.62 -7.04
CA GLN A 30 3.35 14.70 -6.05
C GLN A 30 3.67 14.21 -4.65
N HIS A 31 4.17 15.12 -3.80
CA HIS A 31 4.28 14.85 -2.37
C HIS A 31 2.87 14.92 -1.74
N THR A 32 2.41 13.81 -1.17
CA THR A 32 1.02 13.66 -0.70
C THR A 32 0.97 13.39 0.80
N LEU A 33 0.20 14.19 1.54
CA LEU A 33 -0.19 13.90 2.93
C LEU A 33 -1.62 13.35 2.94
N GLY A 34 -1.74 12.03 3.08
CA GLY A 34 -3.03 11.35 3.19
C GLY A 34 -3.41 11.08 4.65
N ILE A 35 -4.45 11.75 5.14
CA ILE A 35 -5.00 11.49 6.48
C ILE A 35 -6.25 10.63 6.32
N LEU A 36 -6.16 9.37 6.70
CA LEU A 36 -7.25 8.41 6.61
C LEU A 36 -7.49 7.76 7.98
N PRO A 37 -8.75 7.52 8.39
CA PRO A 37 -9.03 6.86 9.66
C PRO A 37 -8.54 5.40 9.66
N THR A 38 -8.38 4.80 10.83
CA THR A 38 -8.05 3.37 10.93
C THR A 38 -9.13 2.52 10.24
N GLY A 39 -8.75 1.43 9.58
CA GLY A 39 -9.68 0.56 8.83
C GLY A 39 -10.15 1.12 7.46
N SER A 40 -9.75 2.34 7.11
CA SER A 40 -9.99 2.95 5.79
C SER A 40 -9.26 2.28 4.63
N GLY A 41 -8.36 1.33 4.89
CA GLY A 41 -7.57 0.69 3.84
C GLY A 41 -6.45 1.56 3.29
N LYS A 42 -5.82 2.41 4.12
CA LYS A 42 -4.64 3.23 3.74
C LYS A 42 -3.53 2.46 3.01
N SER A 43 -3.42 1.14 3.22
CA SER A 43 -2.45 0.31 2.52
C SER A 43 -2.65 0.26 1.01
N LEU A 44 -3.91 0.31 0.59
CA LEU A 44 -4.28 0.34 -0.83
C LEU A 44 -3.68 1.57 -1.53
N CYS A 45 -3.57 2.69 -0.81
CA CYS A 45 -3.06 3.96 -1.34
C CYS A 45 -1.59 3.90 -1.75
N TYR A 46 -0.76 3.04 -1.14
CA TYR A 46 0.62 2.83 -1.59
C TYR A 46 0.78 1.54 -2.43
N GLN A 47 -0.06 0.52 -2.22
CA GLN A 47 0.04 -0.74 -2.96
C GLN A 47 -0.33 -0.58 -4.44
N ILE A 48 -1.41 0.13 -4.75
CA ILE A 48 -1.82 0.35 -6.14
C ILE A 48 -0.71 1.07 -6.94
N PRO A 49 -0.16 2.22 -6.47
CA PRO A 49 0.97 2.85 -7.15
C PRO A 49 2.20 1.95 -7.32
N THR A 50 2.49 1.12 -6.31
CA THR A 50 3.60 0.15 -6.38
C THR A 50 3.41 -0.82 -7.55
N TYR A 51 2.21 -1.39 -7.68
CA TYR A 51 1.92 -2.35 -8.75
C TYR A 51 1.85 -1.70 -10.14
N LEU A 52 1.32 -0.48 -10.25
CA LEU A 52 1.22 0.22 -11.53
C LEU A 52 2.57 0.76 -12.01
N SER A 53 3.44 1.21 -11.10
CA SER A 53 4.76 1.74 -11.46
C SER A 53 5.79 0.65 -11.79
N GLY A 54 5.59 -0.58 -11.30
CA GLY A 54 6.55 -1.67 -11.44
C GLY A 54 7.88 -1.45 -10.70
N LYS A 55 7.98 -0.39 -9.89
CA LYS A 55 9.17 -0.01 -9.12
C LYS A 55 9.01 -0.43 -7.65
N PRO A 56 10.12 -0.69 -6.94
CA PRO A 56 10.05 -0.96 -5.51
C PRO A 56 9.55 0.26 -4.73
N THR A 57 8.74 0.01 -3.69
CA THR A 57 8.23 1.04 -2.77
C THR A 57 8.79 0.78 -1.37
N LEU A 58 9.32 1.84 -0.74
CA LEU A 58 9.79 1.80 0.64
C LEU A 58 8.68 2.27 1.58
N ILE A 59 8.35 1.46 2.58
CA ILE A 59 7.36 1.79 3.62
C ILE A 59 8.10 1.85 4.94
N ILE A 60 7.99 2.98 5.63
CA ILE A 60 8.58 3.18 6.95
C ILE A 60 7.46 3.04 7.99
N SER A 61 7.60 2.08 8.89
CA SER A 61 6.66 1.86 9.99
C SER A 61 7.39 1.87 11.33
N PRO A 62 6.81 2.48 12.38
CA PRO A 62 7.48 2.62 13.67
C PRO A 62 7.48 1.34 14.52
N LEU A 63 6.55 0.41 14.27
CA LEU A 63 6.34 -0.79 15.08
C LEU A 63 6.74 -2.06 14.32
N ILE A 64 7.65 -2.85 14.89
CA ILE A 64 8.09 -4.12 14.31
C ILE A 64 6.92 -5.11 14.17
N SER A 65 6.05 -5.21 15.18
CA SER A 65 4.86 -6.06 15.13
C SER A 65 3.96 -5.70 13.96
N LEU A 66 3.75 -4.41 13.72
CA LEU A 66 2.96 -3.93 12.58
C LEU A 66 3.64 -4.26 11.23
N MET A 67 4.96 -4.18 11.17
CA MET A 67 5.72 -4.57 9.97
C MET A 67 5.55 -6.05 9.67
N ASP A 68 5.65 -6.90 10.70
CA ASP A 68 5.50 -8.35 10.56
C ASP A 68 4.08 -8.71 10.07
N ASP A 69 3.05 -8.14 10.69
CA ASP A 69 1.65 -8.30 10.25
C ASP A 69 1.46 -7.91 8.78
N GLN A 70 2.01 -6.77 8.36
CA GLN A 70 1.87 -6.29 6.98
C GLN A 70 2.60 -7.18 5.96
N VAL A 71 3.82 -7.62 6.28
CA VAL A 71 4.59 -8.52 5.41
C VAL A 71 3.91 -9.89 5.31
N MET A 72 3.43 -10.44 6.43
CA MET A 72 2.72 -11.72 6.45
C MET A 72 1.46 -11.66 5.59
N GLN A 73 0.64 -10.61 5.74
CA GLN A 73 -0.56 -10.42 4.92
C GLN A 73 -0.25 -10.31 3.43
N LEU A 74 0.81 -9.57 3.07
CA LEU A 74 1.24 -9.47 1.67
C LEU A 74 1.69 -10.82 1.11
N LYS A 75 2.46 -11.59 1.86
CA LYS A 75 2.91 -12.93 1.46
C LYS A 75 1.75 -13.92 1.31
N ILE A 76 0.77 -13.89 2.22
CA ILE A 76 -0.46 -14.70 2.14
C ILE A 76 -1.23 -14.36 0.86
N ASN A 77 -1.30 -13.08 0.50
CA ASN A 77 -1.94 -12.60 -0.73
C ASN A 77 -1.09 -12.84 -2.00
N GLY A 78 -0.02 -13.62 -1.90
CA GLY A 78 0.81 -14.05 -3.03
C GLY A 78 1.96 -13.11 -3.39
N GLU A 79 2.20 -12.03 -2.63
CA GLU A 79 3.33 -11.14 -2.88
C GLU A 79 4.64 -11.75 -2.39
N LYS A 80 5.49 -12.15 -3.34
CA LYS A 80 6.77 -12.82 -3.04
C LYS A 80 7.91 -11.82 -2.81
N ARG A 81 7.75 -10.57 -3.23
CA ARG A 81 8.80 -9.55 -3.22
C ARG A 81 8.54 -8.49 -2.14
N CYS A 82 8.19 -8.95 -0.93
CA CYS A 82 7.99 -8.12 0.25
C CYS A 82 8.87 -8.60 1.40
N ASN A 83 9.78 -7.73 1.86
CA ASN A 83 10.71 -8.01 2.96
C ASN A 83 10.64 -6.87 3.99
N MET A 84 10.83 -7.20 5.26
CA MET A 84 11.04 -6.24 6.34
C MET A 84 12.51 -6.22 6.76
N TYR A 85 12.99 -5.04 7.18
CA TYR A 85 14.32 -4.84 7.72
C TYR A 85 14.22 -4.13 9.07
N PRO A 86 14.23 -4.87 10.20
CA PRO A 86 14.19 -4.27 11.52
C PRO A 86 15.53 -3.57 11.82
N LEU A 87 15.47 -2.28 12.19
CA LEU A 87 16.65 -1.45 12.40
C LEU A 87 17.33 -1.62 13.78
N TRP A 88 16.77 -2.44 14.67
CA TRP A 88 17.24 -2.58 16.06
C TRP A 88 18.19 -3.78 16.29
N TYR A 89 18.51 -4.54 15.24
CA TYR A 89 19.45 -5.67 15.29
C TYR A 89 20.84 -5.27 14.75
N GLY A 90 21.38 -4.17 15.30
CA GLY A 90 22.76 -3.70 15.06
C GLY A 90 23.60 -3.81 16.31
#